data_AF-A0A9D4Y5Q7-F1
#
_entry.id   AF-A0A9D4Y5Q7-F1
#
_cell.length_a   1.000
_cell.length_b   1.000
_cell.length_c   1.000
_cell.angle_alpha   90.00
_cell.angle_beta   90.00
_cell.angle_gamma   90.00
#
_symmetry.space_group_name_H-M   'P 1'
#
loop_
_entity.id
_entity.type
_entity.pdbx_description
1 polymer ?
#
loop_
_entity_poly.entity_id
_entity_poly.type
_entity_poly.pdbx_seq_one_letter_code
_entity_poly.pdbx_strand_id
1 'polypeptide(L)'
;MNIQPKIEPGLPFGFTFTNPINFEEKTIQDLVAILRGTYQVETFNRVEGVLVSRDASLREEIQRLQENVDLERRKLEEELHFERLTRIQGEVDFKEREELHEKEKRGLQKSYESLMMEVKVNGLAEGVRIRELREKNSKLECEVKKLKEKCVDAGNEIERLSVKNDGLEFEVLGLRKMKGKWEEDSNELGVLRKSKKKWLDDSVALDEVKRKVRVLEDDKDALNKLEIKKDELEGSVKKSLETIGELRKEKGKLADEKRRVENLLKSSNTKFCGLNERVERLENDIILLLSVDASGGRKNEGEPAVKPVVTDFEDKDDDVCGNEFRNDTVEKAEDAHYSLGVAGSTQPQNKGDKDAQGASPGEKCCIVYTRRLKKTIEVTGSSESKLFSSIQKA
;
A
#
# COMPACT_ATOMS: atom_id res chain seq x y z
N MET A 1 50.85 -114.25 -63.32
CA MET A 1 50.53 -115.21 -64.41
C MET A 1 51.79 -116.00 -64.70
N ASN A 2 51.70 -117.31 -64.56
CA ASN A 2 52.79 -118.29 -64.54
C ASN A 2 52.86 -118.95 -65.92
N ILE A 3 53.99 -118.89 -66.62
CA ILE A 3 54.16 -119.53 -67.93
C ILE A 3 55.47 -120.32 -67.92
N GLN A 4 55.33 -121.62 -67.69
CA GLN A 4 56.30 -122.64 -68.11
C GLN A 4 56.20 -122.83 -69.64
N PRO A 5 57.31 -123.09 -70.34
CA PRO A 5 57.26 -123.85 -71.59
C PRO A 5 57.60 -125.32 -71.36
N LYS A 6 56.80 -126.12 -72.04
CA LYS A 6 56.68 -127.56 -72.07
C LYS A 6 57.75 -128.15 -73.00
N ILE A 7 58.37 -129.24 -72.56
CA ILE A 7 59.28 -130.11 -73.33
C ILE A 7 58.47 -130.87 -74.38
N GLU A 8 58.98 -131.03 -75.61
CA GLU A 8 58.84 -132.28 -76.36
C GLU A 8 60.02 -132.52 -77.35
N PRO A 9 60.30 -133.80 -77.68
CA PRO A 9 61.59 -134.26 -78.18
C PRO A 9 61.56 -134.81 -79.63
N GLY A 10 62.74 -134.78 -80.26
CA GLY A 10 63.25 -135.82 -81.16
C GLY A 10 62.58 -136.04 -82.52
N LEU A 11 63.36 -135.90 -83.60
CA LEU A 11 63.80 -137.02 -84.46
C LEU A 11 64.71 -136.50 -85.61
N PRO A 12 65.48 -137.40 -86.26
CA PRO A 12 66.80 -137.11 -86.85
C PRO A 12 66.73 -137.09 -88.38
N PHE A 13 67.76 -136.53 -89.04
CA PHE A 13 68.48 -137.22 -90.12
C PHE A 13 69.64 -136.34 -90.61
N GLY A 14 70.79 -136.97 -90.81
CA GLY A 14 72.03 -136.31 -91.19
C GLY A 14 72.06 -135.82 -92.63
N PHE A 15 72.58 -134.62 -92.82
CA PHE A 15 73.29 -134.22 -94.03
C PHE A 15 74.56 -133.49 -93.60
N THR A 16 75.70 -134.17 -93.75
CA THR A 16 77.03 -133.58 -93.58
C THR A 16 77.32 -132.67 -94.77
N PHE A 17 77.08 -131.36 -94.61
CA PHE A 17 77.68 -130.34 -95.48
C PHE A 17 78.87 -129.71 -94.74
N THR A 18 80.06 -130.13 -95.14
CA THR A 18 81.34 -129.57 -94.71
C THR A 18 81.56 -128.22 -95.39
N ASN A 19 81.18 -127.13 -94.72
CA ASN A 19 81.92 -125.85 -94.64
C ASN A 19 81.02 -124.76 -93.99
N PRO A 20 81.40 -124.17 -92.85
CA PRO A 20 80.61 -123.13 -92.22
C PRO A 20 80.79 -121.81 -92.95
N ILE A 21 79.79 -121.40 -93.73
CA ILE A 21 79.68 -120.03 -94.24
C ILE A 21 79.02 -119.21 -93.12
N ASN A 22 79.76 -118.27 -92.53
CA ASN A 22 79.27 -117.40 -91.45
C ASN A 22 78.33 -116.31 -92.04
N PHE A 23 77.08 -116.29 -91.60
CA PHE A 23 76.02 -115.41 -92.12
C PHE A 23 75.76 -114.17 -91.24
N GLU A 24 76.39 -114.05 -90.06
CA GLU A 24 76.10 -113.00 -89.08
C GLU A 24 76.72 -111.64 -89.39
N GLU A 25 77.79 -111.60 -90.19
CA GLU A 25 78.46 -110.35 -90.62
C GLU A 25 77.97 -109.83 -91.98
N LYS A 26 77.05 -110.55 -92.62
CA LYS A 26 76.58 -110.20 -93.97
C LYS A 26 75.43 -109.21 -93.88
N THR A 27 75.50 -108.15 -94.67
CA THR A 27 74.40 -107.19 -94.77
C THR A 27 73.18 -107.89 -95.38
N ILE A 28 71.98 -107.32 -95.18
CA ILE A 28 70.75 -107.84 -95.82
C ILE A 28 70.95 -107.95 -97.34
N GLN A 29 71.68 -107.01 -97.95
CA GLN A 29 72.01 -107.03 -99.38
C GLN A 29 72.90 -108.24 -99.76
N ASP A 30 73.91 -108.56 -98.96
CA ASP A 30 74.83 -109.68 -99.20
C ASP A 30 74.13 -111.05 -99.08
N LEU A 31 73.20 -111.17 -98.12
CA LEU A 31 72.41 -112.40 -97.94
C LEU A 31 71.43 -112.61 -99.10
N VAL A 32 70.80 -111.52 -99.58
CA VAL A 32 69.86 -111.58 -100.72
C VAL A 32 70.59 -111.92 -102.04
N ALA A 33 71.82 -111.42 -102.24
CA ALA A 33 72.60 -111.72 -103.44
C ALA A 33 72.93 -113.22 -103.60
N ILE A 34 73.26 -113.90 -102.50
CA ILE A 34 73.55 -115.35 -102.49
C ILE A 34 72.30 -116.17 -102.81
N LEU A 35 71.16 -115.75 -102.27
CA LEU A 35 69.87 -116.40 -102.51
C LEU A 35 69.38 -116.22 -103.95
N ARG A 36 69.58 -115.04 -104.56
CA ARG A 36 69.29 -114.78 -105.98
C ARG A 36 70.06 -115.70 -106.94
N GLY A 37 71.25 -116.18 -106.54
CA GLY A 37 72.07 -117.08 -107.36
C GLY A 37 71.57 -118.52 -107.46
N THR A 38 70.66 -118.95 -106.58
CA THR A 38 70.27 -120.38 -106.45
C THR A 38 68.80 -120.66 -106.75
N TYR A 39 67.91 -119.66 -106.68
CA TYR A 39 66.46 -119.84 -106.84
C TYR A 39 65.77 -118.60 -107.46
N GLN A 40 64.53 -118.77 -107.96
CA GLN A 40 63.69 -117.80 -108.71
C GLN A 40 63.91 -116.31 -108.35
N VAL A 41 64.66 -115.60 -109.19
CA VAL A 41 65.13 -114.22 -108.96
C VAL A 41 64.00 -113.23 -108.68
N GLU A 42 62.84 -113.39 -109.32
CA GLU A 42 61.70 -112.48 -109.18
C GLU A 42 61.08 -112.49 -107.78
N THR A 43 61.01 -113.66 -107.13
CA THR A 43 60.46 -113.75 -105.76
C THR A 43 61.42 -113.11 -104.76
N PHE A 44 62.73 -113.24 -104.94
CA PHE A 44 63.73 -112.55 -104.11
C PHE A 44 63.69 -111.04 -104.27
N ASN A 45 63.63 -110.52 -105.49
CA ASN A 45 63.51 -109.08 -105.73
C ASN A 45 62.29 -108.48 -105.04
N ARG A 46 61.16 -109.21 -105.04
CA ARG A 46 59.93 -108.79 -104.37
C ARG A 46 60.08 -108.77 -102.85
N VAL A 47 60.71 -109.80 -102.27
CA VAL A 47 60.98 -109.85 -100.82
C VAL A 47 61.94 -108.74 -100.41
N GLU A 48 63.01 -108.50 -101.16
CA GLU A 48 63.96 -107.42 -100.88
C GLU A 48 63.30 -106.05 -100.96
N GLY A 49 62.47 -105.79 -101.98
CA GLY A 49 61.72 -104.54 -102.08
C GLY A 49 60.86 -104.30 -100.84
N VAL A 50 60.13 -105.33 -100.37
CA VAL A 50 59.35 -105.25 -99.13
C VAL A 50 60.23 -105.00 -97.90
N LEU A 51 61.39 -105.67 -97.80
CA LEU A 51 62.32 -105.49 -96.69
C LEU A 51 62.94 -104.09 -96.67
N VAL A 52 63.35 -103.56 -97.83
CA VAL A 52 63.92 -102.21 -97.96
C VAL A 52 62.86 -101.15 -97.64
N SER A 53 61.64 -101.28 -98.16
CA SER A 53 60.54 -100.37 -97.80
C SER A 53 60.19 -100.43 -96.31
N ARG A 54 60.23 -101.62 -95.71
CA ARG A 54 60.01 -101.79 -94.27
C ARG A 54 61.15 -101.19 -93.44
N ASP A 55 62.41 -101.39 -93.85
CA ASP A 55 63.57 -100.79 -93.17
C ASP A 55 63.53 -99.26 -93.24
N ALA A 56 63.23 -98.70 -94.41
CA ALA A 56 63.03 -97.26 -94.57
C ALA A 56 61.89 -96.73 -93.68
N SER A 57 60.74 -97.39 -93.68
CA SER A 57 59.61 -97.03 -92.81
C SER A 57 59.95 -97.12 -91.33
N LEU A 58 60.71 -98.14 -90.90
CA LEU A 58 61.14 -98.30 -89.52
C LEU A 58 62.15 -97.22 -89.12
N ARG A 59 63.08 -96.82 -90.00
CA ARG A 59 64.00 -95.72 -89.74
C ARG A 59 63.28 -94.39 -89.58
N GLU A 60 62.31 -94.09 -90.45
CA GLU A 60 61.47 -92.91 -90.31
C GLU A 60 60.67 -92.94 -89.00
N GLU A 61 60.13 -94.10 -88.62
CA GLU A 61 59.41 -94.25 -87.36
C GLU A 61 60.32 -94.06 -86.14
N ILE A 62 61.53 -94.64 -86.16
CA ILE A 62 62.54 -94.43 -85.11
C ILE A 62 62.89 -92.95 -84.99
N GLN A 63 63.09 -92.25 -86.11
CA GLN A 63 63.41 -90.82 -86.10
C GLN A 63 62.24 -89.99 -85.53
N ARG A 64 61.01 -90.24 -86.01
CA ARG A 64 59.81 -89.57 -85.47
C ARG A 64 59.64 -89.79 -83.97
N LEU A 65 59.90 -91.02 -83.50
CA LEU A 65 59.83 -91.34 -82.07
C LEU A 65 60.93 -90.63 -81.28
N GLN A 66 62.15 -90.52 -81.80
CA GLN A 66 63.24 -89.76 -81.18
C GLN A 66 62.88 -88.27 -81.06
N GLU A 67 62.41 -87.65 -82.15
CA GLU A 67 61.96 -86.26 -82.15
C GLU A 67 60.83 -86.01 -81.15
N ASN A 68 59.88 -86.95 -81.04
CA ASN A 68 58.78 -86.87 -80.09
C ASN A 68 59.26 -86.99 -78.63
N VAL A 69 60.19 -87.91 -78.34
CA VAL A 69 60.79 -88.06 -77.01
C VAL A 69 61.54 -86.78 -76.60
N ASP A 70 62.26 -86.15 -77.52
CA ASP A 70 62.99 -84.91 -77.23
C ASP A 70 62.07 -83.69 -77.10
N LEU A 71 60.94 -83.67 -77.81
CA LEU A 71 59.90 -82.66 -77.62
C LEU A 71 59.24 -82.79 -76.25
N GLU A 72 58.84 -84.00 -75.85
CA GLU A 72 58.23 -84.25 -74.53
C GLU A 72 59.22 -83.98 -73.39
N ARG A 73 60.51 -84.30 -73.57
CA ARG A 73 61.57 -83.93 -72.62
C ARG A 73 61.63 -82.42 -72.41
N ARG A 74 61.62 -81.62 -73.49
CA ARG A 74 61.64 -80.16 -73.40
C ARG A 74 60.38 -79.59 -72.74
N LYS A 75 59.20 -80.11 -73.07
CA LYS A 75 57.95 -79.70 -72.41
C LYS A 75 57.98 -79.96 -70.91
N LEU A 76 58.46 -81.13 -70.49
CA LEU A 76 58.59 -81.48 -69.08
C LEU A 76 59.60 -80.58 -68.36
N GLU A 77 60.71 -80.21 -69.02
CA GLU A 77 61.69 -79.27 -68.45
C GLU A 77 61.10 -77.86 -68.29
N GLU A 78 60.34 -77.37 -69.27
CA GLU A 78 59.64 -76.08 -69.21
C GLU A 78 58.55 -76.08 -68.12
N GLU A 79 57.73 -77.13 -68.05
CA GLU A 79 56.70 -77.29 -67.03
C GLU A 79 57.31 -77.35 -65.63
N LEU A 80 58.40 -78.11 -65.46
CA LEU A 80 59.14 -78.16 -64.19
C LEU A 80 59.73 -76.79 -63.82
N HIS A 81 60.24 -76.03 -64.79
CA HIS A 81 60.73 -74.68 -64.55
C HIS A 81 59.62 -73.72 -64.15
N PHE A 82 58.48 -73.78 -64.81
CA PHE A 82 57.31 -72.96 -64.51
C PHE A 82 56.73 -73.26 -63.13
N GLU A 83 56.63 -74.54 -62.77
CA GLU A 83 56.19 -74.98 -61.43
C GLU A 83 57.14 -74.47 -60.34
N ARG A 84 58.46 -74.55 -60.57
CA ARG A 84 59.45 -74.02 -59.63
C ARG A 84 59.32 -72.51 -59.44
N LEU A 85 59.11 -71.75 -60.51
CA LEU A 85 58.91 -70.30 -60.42
C LEU A 85 57.62 -69.96 -59.67
N THR A 86 56.52 -70.67 -59.96
CA THR A 86 55.23 -70.49 -59.29
C THR A 86 55.35 -70.79 -57.80
N ARG A 87 56.06 -71.86 -57.44
CA ARG A 87 56.34 -72.21 -56.06
C ARG A 87 57.18 -71.16 -55.34
N ILE A 88 58.28 -70.70 -55.95
CA ILE A 88 59.14 -69.66 -55.36
C ILE A 88 58.35 -68.37 -55.14
N GLN A 89 57.52 -67.97 -56.11
CA GLN A 89 56.67 -66.79 -55.96
C GLN A 89 55.70 -66.95 -54.79
N GLY A 90 55.04 -68.11 -54.68
CA GLY A 90 54.16 -68.41 -53.55
C GLY A 90 54.88 -68.37 -52.19
N GLU A 91 56.13 -68.86 -52.12
CA GLU A 91 56.96 -68.81 -50.91
C GLU A 91 57.36 -67.36 -50.52
N VAL A 92 57.67 -66.51 -51.51
CA VAL A 92 57.96 -65.08 -51.29
C VAL A 92 56.72 -64.34 -50.78
N ASP A 93 55.58 -64.49 -51.47
CA ASP A 93 54.32 -63.85 -51.09
C ASP A 93 53.81 -64.32 -49.71
N PHE A 94 54.08 -65.58 -49.36
CA PHE A 94 53.80 -66.10 -48.02
C PHE A 94 54.67 -65.42 -46.96
N LYS A 95 55.97 -65.29 -47.21
CA LYS A 95 56.92 -64.67 -46.28
C LYS A 95 56.64 -63.18 -46.05
N GLU A 96 56.27 -62.44 -47.09
CA GLU A 96 55.88 -61.03 -46.97
C GLU A 96 54.63 -60.85 -46.11
N ARG A 97 53.62 -61.72 -46.30
CA ARG A 97 52.40 -61.71 -45.47
C ARG A 97 52.68 -62.04 -44.02
N GLU A 98 53.54 -63.02 -43.75
CA GLU A 98 53.96 -63.38 -42.40
C GLU A 98 54.69 -62.21 -41.71
N GLU A 99 55.59 -61.51 -42.42
CA GLU A 99 56.29 -60.35 -41.88
C GLU A 99 55.35 -59.17 -41.56
N LEU A 100 54.36 -58.91 -42.43
CA LEU A 100 53.33 -57.88 -42.18
C LEU A 100 52.49 -58.21 -40.95
N HIS A 101 52.06 -59.46 -40.81
CA HIS A 101 51.30 -59.91 -39.64
C HIS A 101 52.10 -59.73 -38.34
N GLU A 102 53.40 -60.08 -38.34
CA GLU A 102 54.25 -59.87 -37.16
C GLU A 102 54.59 -58.39 -36.91
N LYS A 103 54.63 -57.54 -37.94
CA LYS A 103 54.72 -56.08 -37.75
C LYS A 103 53.44 -55.52 -37.14
N GLU A 104 52.27 -55.92 -37.62
CA GLU A 104 50.97 -55.49 -37.10
C GLU A 104 50.79 -55.93 -35.65
N LYS A 105 51.09 -57.20 -35.34
CA LYS A 105 51.03 -57.74 -33.98
C LYS A 105 51.94 -56.96 -33.02
N ARG A 106 53.17 -56.65 -33.42
CA ARG A 106 54.09 -55.81 -32.62
C ARG A 106 53.59 -54.37 -32.47
N GLY A 107 52.98 -53.81 -33.52
CA GLY A 107 52.36 -52.48 -33.47
C GLY A 107 51.19 -52.43 -32.49
N LEU A 108 50.29 -53.40 -32.58
CA LEU A 108 49.14 -53.53 -31.70
C LEU A 108 49.58 -53.70 -30.24
N GLN A 109 50.58 -54.56 -29.99
CA GLN A 109 51.13 -54.75 -28.65
C GLN A 109 51.69 -53.44 -28.07
N LYS A 110 52.50 -52.70 -28.85
CA LYS A 110 53.03 -51.39 -28.43
C LYS A 110 51.91 -50.39 -28.15
N SER A 111 50.87 -50.35 -28.99
CA SER A 111 49.74 -49.46 -28.80
C SER A 111 48.96 -49.78 -27.51
N TYR A 112 48.76 -51.07 -27.23
CA TYR A 112 48.09 -51.54 -26.02
C TYR A 112 48.92 -51.22 -24.77
N GLU A 113 50.24 -51.44 -24.81
CA GLU A 113 51.15 -51.07 -23.72
C GLU A 113 51.15 -49.56 -23.47
N SER A 114 51.20 -48.74 -24.52
CA SER A 114 51.12 -47.28 -24.41
C SER A 114 49.80 -46.83 -23.78
N LEU A 115 48.68 -47.38 -24.22
CA LEU A 115 47.35 -47.07 -23.68
C LEU A 115 47.24 -47.46 -22.20
N MET A 116 47.77 -48.63 -21.82
CA MET A 116 47.80 -49.09 -20.44
C MET A 116 48.62 -48.15 -19.55
N MET A 117 49.76 -47.66 -20.04
CA MET A 117 50.58 -46.68 -19.31
C MET A 117 49.88 -45.34 -19.16
N GLU A 118 49.23 -44.85 -20.21
CA GLU A 118 48.44 -43.62 -20.18
C GLU A 118 47.28 -43.72 -19.17
N VAL A 119 46.52 -44.82 -19.20
CA VAL A 119 45.43 -45.07 -18.25
C VAL A 119 45.94 -45.15 -16.81
N LYS A 120 47.11 -45.76 -16.56
CA LYS A 120 47.72 -45.79 -15.23
C LYS A 120 48.10 -44.39 -14.73
N VAL A 121 48.71 -43.57 -15.58
CA VAL A 121 49.10 -42.20 -15.23
C VAL A 121 47.87 -41.32 -14.99
N ASN A 122 46.91 -41.34 -15.91
CA ASN A 122 45.69 -40.53 -15.83
C ASN A 122 44.78 -40.98 -14.70
N GLY A 123 44.66 -42.30 -14.46
CA GLY A 123 43.85 -42.84 -13.37
C GLY A 123 44.33 -42.40 -11.98
N LEU A 124 45.65 -42.25 -11.78
CA LEU A 124 46.20 -41.72 -10.53
C LEU A 124 45.89 -40.23 -10.36
N ALA A 125 46.05 -39.42 -11.42
CA ALA A 125 45.72 -38.00 -11.39
C ALA A 125 44.23 -37.75 -11.11
N GLU A 126 43.34 -38.52 -11.77
CA GLU A 126 41.90 -38.49 -11.55
C GLU A 126 41.56 -38.89 -10.10
N GLY A 127 42.22 -39.93 -9.57
CA GLY A 127 42.05 -40.37 -8.19
C GLY A 127 42.42 -39.31 -7.14
N VAL A 128 43.51 -38.57 -7.36
CA VAL A 128 43.91 -37.42 -6.52
C VAL A 128 42.85 -36.32 -6.59
N ARG A 129 42.42 -35.95 -7.80
CA ARG A 129 41.39 -34.93 -8.01
C ARG A 129 40.07 -35.29 -7.34
N ILE A 130 39.63 -36.54 -7.46
CA ILE A 130 38.42 -37.05 -6.79
C ILE A 130 38.56 -36.95 -5.27
N ARG A 131 39.75 -37.27 -4.72
CA ARG A 131 40.00 -37.16 -3.28
C ARG A 131 39.90 -35.71 -2.80
N GLU A 132 40.55 -34.78 -3.50
CA GLU A 132 40.48 -33.34 -3.18
C GLU A 132 39.03 -32.81 -3.26
N LEU A 133 38.27 -33.23 -4.27
CA LEU A 133 36.86 -32.85 -4.40
C LEU A 133 36.01 -33.41 -3.25
N ARG A 134 36.24 -34.65 -2.83
CA ARG A 134 35.56 -35.24 -1.66
C ARG A 134 35.87 -34.46 -0.38
N GLU A 135 37.13 -34.11 -0.16
CA GLU A 135 37.53 -33.33 1.01
C GLU A 135 36.89 -31.93 1.03
N LYS A 136 36.91 -31.22 -0.10
CA LYS A 136 36.22 -29.93 -0.26
C LYS A 136 34.72 -30.06 -0.02
N ASN A 137 34.09 -31.12 -0.54
CA ASN A 137 32.67 -31.36 -0.36
C ASN A 137 32.32 -31.59 1.12
N SER A 138 33.10 -32.41 1.84
CA SER A 138 32.92 -32.63 3.28
C SER A 138 33.08 -31.33 4.09
N LYS A 139 34.05 -30.48 3.74
CA LYS A 139 34.25 -29.18 4.40
C LYS A 139 33.05 -28.24 4.18
N LEU A 140 32.55 -28.17 2.95
CA LEU A 140 31.36 -27.38 2.62
C LEU A 140 30.12 -27.89 3.35
N GLU A 141 29.94 -29.20 3.46
CA GLU A 141 28.83 -29.80 4.21
C GLU A 141 28.86 -29.40 5.71
N CYS A 142 30.04 -29.38 6.32
CA CYS A 142 30.22 -28.87 7.68
C CYS A 142 29.88 -27.38 7.81
N GLU A 143 30.31 -26.54 6.87
CA GLU A 143 29.99 -25.10 6.86
C GLU A 143 28.48 -24.85 6.69
N VAL A 144 27.82 -25.58 5.79
CA VAL A 144 26.37 -25.53 5.58
C VAL A 144 25.62 -25.91 6.86
N LYS A 145 26.05 -26.96 7.57
CA LYS A 145 25.45 -27.36 8.84
C LYS A 145 25.57 -26.26 9.90
N LYS A 146 26.75 -25.62 10.01
CA LYS A 146 26.99 -24.52 10.95
C LYS A 146 26.17 -23.28 10.63
N LEU A 147 26.01 -22.94 9.35
CA LEU A 147 25.16 -21.83 8.92
C LEU A 147 23.69 -22.11 9.20
N LYS A 148 23.23 -23.35 9.00
CA LYS A 148 21.86 -23.77 9.30
C LYS A 148 21.53 -23.60 10.79
N GLU A 149 22.44 -24.00 11.66
CA GLU A 149 22.31 -23.80 13.12
C GLU A 149 22.19 -22.31 13.48
N LYS A 150 23.09 -21.47 12.96
CA LYS A 150 23.02 -20.01 13.16
C LYS A 150 21.70 -19.40 12.66
N CYS A 151 21.14 -19.90 11.56
CA CYS A 151 19.86 -19.42 11.04
C CYS A 151 18.70 -19.78 11.98
N VAL A 152 18.75 -20.95 12.62
CA VAL A 152 17.76 -21.35 13.63
C VAL A 152 17.87 -20.44 14.85
N ASP A 153 19.08 -20.17 15.35
CA ASP A 153 19.30 -19.28 16.49
C ASP A 153 18.81 -17.84 16.21
N ALA A 154 19.12 -17.32 15.02
CA ALA A 154 18.64 -16.01 14.58
C ALA A 154 17.11 -15.97 14.44
N GLY A 155 16.50 -17.04 13.93
CA GLY A 155 15.05 -17.18 13.86
C GLY A 155 14.40 -17.13 15.25
N ASN A 156 14.96 -17.84 16.23
CA ASN A 156 14.49 -17.84 17.61
C ASN A 156 14.63 -16.45 18.28
N GLU A 157 15.71 -15.70 17.98
CA GLU A 157 15.87 -14.34 18.49
C GLU A 157 14.84 -13.38 17.88
N ILE A 158 14.58 -13.49 16.57
CA ILE A 158 13.54 -12.71 15.89
C ILE A 158 12.16 -13.01 16.50
N GLU A 159 11.83 -14.27 16.75
CA GLU A 159 10.57 -14.65 17.41
C GLU A 159 10.44 -14.03 18.80
N ARG A 160 11.52 -14.07 19.60
CA ARG A 160 11.55 -13.43 20.93
C ARG A 160 11.36 -11.92 20.86
N LEU A 161 11.97 -11.26 19.87
CA LEU A 161 11.79 -9.82 19.64
C LEU A 161 10.36 -9.49 19.20
N SER A 162 9.75 -10.33 18.36
CA SER A 162 8.35 -10.17 17.96
C SER A 162 7.41 -10.18 19.18
N VAL A 163 7.57 -11.15 20.08
CA VAL A 163 6.76 -11.23 21.31
C VAL A 163 6.94 -9.98 22.19
N LYS A 164 8.16 -9.45 22.31
CA LYS A 164 8.41 -8.21 23.05
C LYS A 164 7.75 -7.00 22.38
N ASN A 165 7.79 -6.93 21.05
CA ASN A 165 7.16 -5.85 20.30
C ASN A 165 5.64 -5.85 20.53
N ASP A 166 4.99 -7.01 20.47
CA ASP A 166 3.54 -7.15 20.75
C ASP A 166 3.19 -6.66 22.17
N GLY A 167 4.05 -6.97 23.17
CA GLY A 167 3.91 -6.48 24.53
C GLY A 167 4.00 -4.95 24.65
N LEU A 168 4.99 -4.35 23.96
CA LEU A 168 5.16 -2.89 23.92
C LEU A 168 4.00 -2.19 23.20
N GLU A 169 3.47 -2.78 22.12
CA GLU A 169 2.29 -2.25 21.42
C GLU A 169 1.07 -2.20 22.35
N PHE A 170 0.88 -3.22 23.19
CA PHE A 170 -0.17 -3.25 24.20
C PHE A 170 0.01 -2.15 25.26
N GLU A 171 1.24 -1.96 25.76
CA GLU A 171 1.57 -0.88 26.71
C GLU A 171 1.31 0.51 26.12
N VAL A 172 1.75 0.75 24.87
CA VAL A 172 1.51 2.01 24.14
C VAL A 172 0.01 2.28 23.97
N LEU A 173 -0.79 1.26 23.68
CA LEU A 173 -2.24 1.38 23.61
C LEU A 173 -2.85 1.74 24.98
N GLY A 174 -2.34 1.15 26.06
CA GLY A 174 -2.72 1.47 27.44
C GLY A 174 -2.42 2.94 27.79
N LEU A 175 -1.21 3.41 27.49
CA LEU A 175 -0.81 4.80 27.71
C LEU A 175 -1.66 5.78 26.91
N ARG A 176 -2.03 5.44 25.67
CA ARG A 176 -2.92 6.26 24.84
C ARG A 176 -4.31 6.41 25.47
N LYS A 177 -4.87 5.33 26.02
CA LYS A 177 -6.15 5.38 26.75
C LYS A 177 -6.06 6.26 27.99
N MET A 178 -4.98 6.14 28.76
CA MET A 178 -4.75 6.99 29.94
C MET A 178 -4.65 8.46 29.55
N LYS A 179 -3.86 8.78 28.52
CA LYS A 179 -3.74 10.16 28.01
C LYS A 179 -5.09 10.77 27.66
N GLY A 180 -5.98 10.01 27.00
CA GLY A 180 -7.34 10.46 26.70
C GLY A 180 -8.14 10.83 27.95
N LYS A 181 -8.07 10.02 29.01
CA LYS A 181 -8.71 10.32 30.30
C LYS A 181 -8.15 11.59 30.96
N TRP A 182 -6.83 11.76 30.95
CA TRP A 182 -6.20 12.98 31.49
C TRP A 182 -6.62 14.25 30.75
N GLU A 183 -6.80 14.17 29.42
CA GLU A 183 -7.31 15.30 28.63
C GLU A 183 -8.78 15.61 28.97
N GLU A 184 -9.61 14.58 29.17
CA GLU A 184 -11.01 14.72 29.63
C GLU A 184 -11.08 15.36 31.03
N ASP A 185 -10.35 14.83 32.01
CA ASP A 185 -10.26 15.38 33.37
C ASP A 185 -9.77 16.85 33.37
N SER A 186 -8.79 17.17 32.52
CA SER A 186 -8.29 18.54 32.35
C SER A 186 -9.36 19.49 31.79
N ASN A 187 -10.16 19.01 30.84
CA ASN A 187 -11.29 19.76 30.29
C ASN A 187 -12.37 20.00 31.34
N GLU A 188 -12.73 18.98 32.13
CA GLU A 188 -13.68 19.10 33.24
C GLU A 188 -13.19 20.12 34.29
N LEU A 189 -11.91 20.07 34.67
CA LEU A 189 -11.30 21.07 35.54
C LEU A 189 -11.32 22.49 34.94
N GLY A 190 -11.26 22.60 33.61
CA GLY A 190 -11.44 23.86 32.90
C GLY A 190 -12.85 24.41 33.05
N VAL A 191 -13.88 23.56 32.92
CA VAL A 191 -15.28 23.92 33.16
C VAL A 191 -15.50 24.33 34.62
N LEU A 192 -14.97 23.55 35.57
CA LEU A 192 -15.09 23.86 37.00
C LEU A 192 -14.43 25.21 37.35
N ARG A 193 -13.28 25.53 36.76
CA ARG A 193 -12.63 26.85 36.91
C ARG A 193 -13.49 28.00 36.40
N LYS A 194 -14.17 27.84 35.25
CA LYS A 194 -15.10 28.85 34.71
C LYS A 194 -16.30 29.04 35.63
N SER A 195 -16.90 27.95 36.10
CA SER A 195 -18.02 27.99 37.05
C SER A 195 -17.60 28.65 38.37
N LYS A 196 -16.43 28.31 38.91
CA LYS A 196 -15.88 28.95 40.13
C LYS A 196 -15.70 30.45 39.94
N LYS A 197 -15.21 30.90 38.78
CA LYS A 197 -15.09 32.33 38.45
C LYS A 197 -16.46 33.01 38.46
N LYS A 198 -17.46 32.41 37.82
CA LYS A 198 -18.83 32.93 37.80
C LYS A 198 -19.42 33.06 39.21
N TRP A 199 -19.24 32.04 40.05
CA TRP A 199 -19.68 32.09 41.45
C TRP A 199 -19.04 33.24 42.25
N LEU A 200 -17.76 33.53 42.00
CA LEU A 200 -17.10 34.69 42.62
C LEU A 200 -17.69 36.01 42.13
N ASP A 201 -17.93 36.15 40.82
CA ASP A 201 -18.56 37.34 40.25
C ASP A 201 -19.99 37.53 40.80
N ASP A 202 -20.77 36.44 40.88
CA ASP A 202 -22.12 36.44 41.47
C ASP A 202 -22.08 36.79 42.97
N SER A 203 -21.07 36.33 43.72
CA SER A 203 -20.87 36.70 45.13
C SER A 203 -20.59 38.19 45.29
N VAL A 204 -19.78 38.78 44.42
CA VAL A 204 -19.50 40.22 44.42
C VAL A 204 -20.77 41.01 44.11
N ALA A 205 -21.55 40.57 43.13
CA ALA A 205 -22.84 41.19 42.80
C ALA A 205 -23.83 41.11 43.98
N LEU A 206 -23.87 39.98 44.69
CA LEU A 206 -24.72 39.80 45.87
C LEU A 206 -24.33 40.75 47.01
N ASP A 207 -23.03 40.96 47.25
CA ASP A 207 -22.57 41.89 48.28
C ASP A 207 -22.91 43.34 47.95
N GLU A 208 -22.87 43.71 46.66
CA GLU A 208 -23.35 45.02 46.20
C GLU A 208 -24.86 45.19 46.39
N VAL A 209 -25.66 44.16 46.09
CA VAL A 209 -27.11 44.16 46.38
C VAL A 209 -27.36 44.32 47.88
N LYS A 210 -26.64 43.58 48.74
CA LYS A 210 -26.75 43.73 50.20
C LYS A 210 -26.41 45.14 50.67
N ARG A 211 -25.39 45.77 50.08
CA ARG A 211 -25.04 47.17 50.40
C ARG A 211 -26.19 48.11 50.06
N LYS A 212 -26.81 47.96 48.88
CA LYS A 212 -27.98 48.75 48.48
C LYS A 212 -29.20 48.52 49.37
N VAL A 213 -29.45 47.28 49.78
CA VAL A 213 -30.53 46.95 50.72
C VAL A 213 -30.37 47.70 52.05
N ARG A 214 -29.15 47.76 52.61
CA ARG A 214 -28.89 48.52 53.85
C ARG A 214 -29.22 50.02 53.71
N VAL A 215 -28.82 50.63 52.59
CA VAL A 215 -29.14 52.04 52.30
C VAL A 215 -30.66 52.26 52.24
N LEU A 216 -31.38 51.36 51.59
CA LEU A 216 -32.85 51.44 51.53
C LEU A 216 -33.51 51.21 52.90
N GLU A 217 -32.87 50.43 53.77
CA GLU A 217 -33.34 50.20 55.13
C GLU A 217 -33.18 51.48 55.97
N ASP A 218 -32.06 52.18 55.83
CA ASP A 218 -31.84 53.51 56.42
C ASP A 218 -32.86 54.54 55.88
N ASP A 219 -33.13 54.53 54.57
CA ASP A 219 -34.13 55.41 53.95
C ASP A 219 -35.55 55.11 54.46
N LYS A 220 -35.89 53.83 54.67
CA LYS A 220 -37.17 53.41 55.25
C LYS A 220 -37.35 53.95 56.67
N ASP A 221 -36.30 53.91 57.48
CA ASP A 221 -36.34 54.47 58.83
C ASP A 221 -36.47 56.00 58.83
N ALA A 222 -35.81 56.67 57.88
CA ALA A 222 -35.98 58.11 57.68
C ALA A 222 -37.42 58.47 57.25
N LEU A 223 -38.04 57.65 56.38
CA LEU A 223 -39.43 57.80 55.97
C LEU A 223 -40.39 57.64 57.15
N ASN A 224 -40.22 56.59 57.96
CA ASN A 224 -41.03 56.36 59.16
C ASN A 224 -40.93 57.56 60.14
N LYS A 225 -39.75 58.17 60.27
CA LYS A 225 -39.56 59.38 61.08
C LYS A 225 -40.29 60.60 60.53
N LEU A 226 -40.36 60.75 59.20
CA LEU A 226 -41.14 61.80 58.55
C LEU A 226 -42.65 61.58 58.73
N GLU A 227 -43.11 60.33 58.69
CA GLU A 227 -44.51 59.98 58.93
C GLU A 227 -44.96 60.37 60.34
N ILE A 228 -44.15 60.07 61.37
CA ILE A 228 -44.42 60.51 62.75
C ILE A 228 -44.51 62.04 62.84
N LYS A 229 -43.57 62.77 62.22
CA LYS A 229 -43.60 64.25 62.20
C LYS A 229 -44.83 64.81 61.49
N LYS A 230 -45.30 64.13 60.44
CA LYS A 230 -46.52 64.50 59.73
C LYS A 230 -47.74 64.36 60.66
N ASP A 231 -47.84 63.25 61.39
CA ASP A 231 -48.93 63.02 62.35
C ASP A 231 -48.90 64.05 63.50
N GLU A 232 -47.70 64.40 64.00
CA GLU A 232 -47.52 65.47 64.99
C GLU A 232 -47.99 66.84 64.46
N LEU A 233 -47.61 67.17 63.22
CA LEU A 233 -48.00 68.42 62.57
C LEU A 233 -49.51 68.48 62.33
N GLU A 234 -50.12 67.39 61.85
CA GLU A 234 -51.57 67.27 61.67
C GLU A 234 -52.30 67.47 62.99
N GLY A 235 -51.81 66.87 64.07
CA GLY A 235 -52.32 67.08 65.43
C GLY A 235 -52.20 68.54 65.90
N SER A 236 -51.09 69.21 65.59
CA SER A 236 -50.88 70.63 65.91
C SER A 236 -51.83 71.54 65.12
N VAL A 237 -51.98 71.31 63.81
CA VAL A 237 -52.90 72.06 62.94
C VAL A 237 -54.33 71.92 63.43
N LYS A 238 -54.76 70.71 63.81
CA LYS A 238 -56.10 70.47 64.36
C LYS A 238 -56.35 71.27 65.64
N LYS A 239 -55.39 71.32 66.57
CA LYS A 239 -55.46 72.17 67.77
C LYS A 239 -55.55 73.65 67.43
N SER A 240 -54.72 74.14 66.51
CA SER A 240 -54.76 75.55 66.08
C SER A 240 -56.11 75.91 65.44
N LEU A 241 -56.70 75.02 64.65
CA LEU A 241 -58.04 75.21 64.07
C LEU A 241 -59.13 75.26 65.16
N GLU A 242 -59.05 74.41 66.18
CA GLU A 242 -59.94 74.48 67.36
C GLU A 242 -59.81 75.82 68.07
N THR A 243 -58.59 76.29 68.34
CA THR A 243 -58.34 77.60 68.97
C THR A 243 -58.88 78.76 68.12
N ILE A 244 -58.70 78.72 66.79
CA ILE A 244 -59.29 79.71 65.87
C ILE A 244 -60.82 79.66 65.94
N GLY A 245 -61.41 78.46 66.06
CA GLY A 245 -62.84 78.26 66.23
C GLY A 245 -63.37 78.90 67.52
N GLU A 246 -62.66 78.76 68.64
CA GLU A 246 -62.99 79.42 69.91
C GLU A 246 -62.88 80.94 69.82
N LEU A 247 -61.80 81.46 69.25
CA LEU A 247 -61.62 82.90 69.03
C LEU A 247 -62.74 83.49 68.15
N ARG A 248 -63.21 82.76 67.13
CA ARG A 248 -64.37 83.19 66.32
C ARG A 248 -65.65 83.26 67.15
N LYS A 249 -65.88 82.31 68.08
CA LYS A 249 -67.04 82.33 68.99
C LYS A 249 -66.96 83.53 69.95
N GLU A 250 -65.80 83.76 70.56
CA GLU A 250 -65.59 84.92 71.46
C GLU A 250 -65.74 86.25 70.72
N LYS A 251 -65.21 86.36 69.49
CA LYS A 251 -65.45 87.53 68.64
C LYS A 251 -66.94 87.75 68.36
N GLY A 252 -67.71 86.67 68.19
CA GLY A 252 -69.17 86.72 68.09
C GLY A 252 -69.83 87.31 69.34
N LYS A 253 -69.48 86.80 70.53
CA LYS A 253 -69.97 87.33 71.81
C LYS A 253 -69.62 88.80 72.00
N LEU A 254 -68.39 89.20 71.67
CA LEU A 254 -67.93 90.58 71.78
C LEU A 254 -68.70 91.50 70.82
N ALA A 255 -69.03 91.03 69.62
CA ALA A 255 -69.87 91.78 68.69
C ALA A 255 -71.30 91.97 69.20
N ASP A 256 -71.88 90.96 69.86
CA ASP A 256 -73.20 91.07 70.49
C ASP A 256 -73.19 91.98 71.72
N GLU A 257 -72.16 91.91 72.57
CA GLU A 257 -72.02 92.82 73.71
C GLU A 257 -71.78 94.26 73.25
N LYS A 258 -70.98 94.46 72.19
CA LYS A 258 -70.83 95.76 71.53
C LYS A 258 -72.19 96.31 71.11
N ARG A 259 -73.03 95.50 70.44
CA ARG A 259 -74.40 95.89 70.05
C ARG A 259 -75.26 96.24 71.27
N ARG A 260 -75.13 95.49 72.38
CA ARG A 260 -75.86 95.73 73.63
C ARG A 260 -75.47 97.07 74.28
N VAL A 261 -74.17 97.35 74.38
CA VAL A 261 -73.63 98.62 74.88
C VAL A 261 -74.05 99.78 73.99
N GLU A 262 -73.99 99.62 72.67
CA GLU A 262 -74.39 100.64 71.70
C GLU A 262 -75.89 100.96 71.80
N ASN A 263 -76.74 99.95 72.06
CA ASN A 263 -78.16 100.13 72.34
C ASN A 263 -78.42 100.83 73.69
N LEU A 264 -77.69 100.47 74.74
CA LEU A 264 -77.75 101.12 76.05
C LEU A 264 -77.34 102.60 75.94
N LEU A 265 -76.26 102.88 75.20
CA LEU A 265 -75.78 104.24 74.93
C LEU A 265 -76.82 105.05 74.17
N LYS A 266 -77.43 104.48 73.11
CA LYS A 266 -78.56 105.10 72.40
C LYS A 266 -79.74 105.40 73.33
N SER A 267 -80.11 104.45 74.21
CA SER A 267 -81.18 104.65 75.19
C SER A 267 -80.85 105.70 76.24
N SER A 268 -79.59 105.79 76.67
CA SER A 268 -79.13 106.81 77.61
C SER A 268 -79.16 108.20 76.96
N ASN A 269 -78.69 108.32 75.72
CA ASN A 269 -78.74 109.58 74.97
C ASN A 269 -80.19 110.06 74.75
N THR A 270 -81.14 109.18 74.44
CA THR A 270 -82.56 109.59 74.31
C THR A 270 -83.15 110.04 75.64
N LYS A 271 -82.82 109.36 76.76
CA LYS A 271 -83.22 109.82 78.11
C LYS A 271 -82.59 111.17 78.47
N PHE A 272 -81.32 111.37 78.12
CA PHE A 272 -80.62 112.62 78.35
C PHE A 272 -81.23 113.76 77.53
N CYS A 273 -81.55 113.53 76.24
CA CYS A 273 -82.28 114.50 75.42
C CYS A 273 -83.64 114.83 76.02
N GLY A 274 -84.42 113.83 76.45
CA GLY A 274 -85.72 114.07 77.09
C GLY A 274 -85.62 114.78 78.44
N LEU A 275 -84.54 114.57 79.20
CA LEU A 275 -84.22 115.37 80.38
C LEU A 275 -83.84 116.79 80.01
N ASN A 276 -83.02 116.98 78.98
CA ASN A 276 -82.60 118.29 78.50
C ASN A 276 -83.80 119.13 78.04
N GLU A 277 -84.73 118.54 77.28
CA GLU A 277 -86.00 119.18 76.89
C GLU A 277 -86.88 119.54 78.09
N ARG A 278 -86.82 118.77 79.18
CA ARG A 278 -87.54 119.10 80.42
C ARG A 278 -86.85 120.23 81.18
N VAL A 279 -85.52 120.24 81.21
CA VAL A 279 -84.72 121.32 81.80
C VAL A 279 -84.95 122.62 81.05
N GLU A 280 -84.89 122.61 79.71
CA GLU A 280 -85.21 123.77 78.87
C GLU A 280 -86.64 124.29 79.12
N ARG A 281 -87.64 123.40 79.27
CA ARG A 281 -88.99 123.81 79.66
C ARG A 281 -89.03 124.49 81.03
N LEU A 282 -88.33 123.92 82.01
CA LEU A 282 -88.26 124.48 83.36
C LEU A 282 -87.56 125.85 83.36
N GLU A 283 -86.48 125.99 82.59
CA GLU A 283 -85.76 127.25 82.39
C GLU A 283 -86.67 128.30 81.74
N ASN A 284 -87.46 127.90 80.73
CA ASN A 284 -88.47 128.78 80.11
C ASN A 284 -89.58 129.18 81.09
N ASP A 285 -90.05 128.25 81.94
CA ASP A 285 -91.05 128.55 82.97
C ASP A 285 -90.51 129.52 84.04
N ILE A 286 -89.23 129.37 84.42
CA ILE A 286 -88.53 130.30 85.32
C ILE A 286 -88.39 131.68 84.67
N ILE A 287 -88.07 131.76 83.37
CA ILE A 287 -88.03 133.01 82.62
C ILE A 287 -89.40 133.68 82.58
N LEU A 288 -90.49 132.93 82.36
CA LEU A 288 -91.88 133.40 82.42
C LEU A 288 -92.27 133.96 83.80
N LEU A 289 -91.78 133.33 84.88
CA LEU A 289 -92.00 133.78 86.26
C LEU A 289 -91.23 135.07 86.60
N LEU A 290 -90.11 135.31 85.93
CA LEU A 290 -89.21 136.44 86.21
C LEU A 290 -89.47 137.69 85.36
N SER A 291 -90.54 137.73 84.56
CA SER A 291 -90.74 138.79 83.55
C SER A 291 -92.08 139.58 83.61
N VAL A 292 -92.39 140.16 84.79
CA VAL A 292 -93.18 141.40 85.06
C VAL A 292 -92.68 141.91 86.44
N ASP A 293 -91.93 142.99 86.67
CA ASP A 293 -91.75 144.31 86.05
C ASP A 293 -90.29 144.82 86.14
N ALA A 294 -90.00 145.80 85.26
CA ALA A 294 -88.97 146.85 85.34
C ALA A 294 -87.54 146.60 84.77
N SER A 295 -87.31 147.31 83.66
CA SER A 295 -86.23 148.31 83.51
C SER A 295 -84.80 147.83 83.16
N GLY A 296 -84.44 148.03 81.89
CA GLY A 296 -83.26 148.84 81.55
C GLY A 296 -82.03 148.15 80.95
N GLY A 297 -81.97 148.09 79.62
CA GLY A 297 -80.85 148.67 78.85
C GLY A 297 -79.62 147.82 78.48
N ARG A 298 -79.44 147.62 77.15
CA ARG A 298 -78.22 147.72 76.29
C ARG A 298 -76.95 146.91 76.70
N LYS A 299 -76.13 146.30 75.84
CA LYS A 299 -75.90 146.22 74.38
C LYS A 299 -74.67 145.27 74.15
N ASN A 300 -74.42 144.87 72.89
CA ASN A 300 -73.18 144.33 72.26
C ASN A 300 -73.16 142.78 72.09
N GLU A 301 -73.37 142.23 70.89
CA GLU A 301 -72.45 142.06 69.73
C GLU A 301 -71.63 140.75 69.79
N GLY A 302 -71.76 139.87 68.76
CA GLY A 302 -70.77 138.82 68.47
C GLY A 302 -71.26 137.47 67.93
N GLU A 303 -71.70 137.41 66.67
CA GLU A 303 -71.49 136.26 65.74
C GLU A 303 -69.96 136.02 65.52
N PRO A 304 -69.44 134.92 64.88
CA PRO A 304 -70.10 134.05 63.89
C PRO A 304 -69.78 132.53 63.94
N ALA A 305 -70.45 131.83 63.02
CA ALA A 305 -70.11 130.59 62.31
C ALA A 305 -68.60 130.25 62.19
N VAL A 306 -68.20 128.97 62.07
CA VAL A 306 -68.04 128.19 60.81
C VAL A 306 -67.60 126.76 61.27
N LYS A 307 -68.28 125.64 61.00
CA LYS A 307 -68.41 124.85 59.76
C LYS A 307 -67.06 124.36 59.15
N PRO A 308 -67.06 123.31 58.32
CA PRO A 308 -66.28 122.08 58.51
C PRO A 308 -65.25 121.84 57.39
N VAL A 309 -64.26 120.97 57.59
CA VAL A 309 -63.40 120.44 56.52
C VAL A 309 -62.98 119.04 56.98
N VAL A 310 -63.54 117.94 56.45
CA VAL A 310 -63.44 117.36 55.09
C VAL A 310 -62.03 116.83 54.78
N THR A 311 -62.06 115.77 54.00
CA THR A 311 -61.03 115.07 53.23
C THR A 311 -60.40 113.87 53.92
N ASP A 312 -60.87 112.65 53.63
CA ASP A 312 -60.85 111.94 52.32
C ASP A 312 -59.47 111.33 52.03
N PHE A 313 -59.50 110.39 51.09
CA PHE A 313 -58.39 109.79 50.36
C PHE A 313 -57.74 108.59 51.07
N GLU A 314 -57.53 107.45 50.43
CA GLU A 314 -57.83 106.94 49.10
C GLU A 314 -57.38 105.45 49.18
N ASP A 315 -58.18 104.51 48.69
CA ASP A 315 -57.95 103.80 47.40
C ASP A 315 -56.84 102.74 47.38
N LYS A 316 -57.20 101.70 46.63
CA LYS A 316 -56.40 100.78 45.81
C LYS A 316 -55.90 99.50 46.47
N ASP A 317 -56.45 98.34 46.13
CA ASP A 317 -56.63 97.66 44.82
C ASP A 317 -55.42 96.79 44.46
N ASP A 318 -55.76 95.67 43.79
CA ASP A 318 -54.92 94.84 42.91
C ASP A 318 -53.90 93.91 43.60
N ASP A 319 -53.64 92.65 43.23
CA ASP A 319 -53.98 91.77 42.10
C ASP A 319 -53.66 90.32 42.60
N VAL A 320 -54.40 89.24 42.32
CA VAL A 320 -54.66 88.54 41.05
C VAL A 320 -53.42 87.88 40.41
N CYS A 321 -53.64 86.61 40.00
CA CYS A 321 -52.84 85.74 39.13
C CYS A 321 -51.60 85.02 39.73
N GLY A 322 -51.36 83.73 39.45
CA GLY A 322 -52.01 82.86 38.49
C GLY A 322 -51.57 81.40 38.59
N ASN A 323 -52.45 80.53 38.07
CA ASN A 323 -52.16 79.19 37.58
C ASN A 323 -51.12 79.23 36.45
N GLU A 324 -50.41 78.12 36.23
CA GLU A 324 -50.23 77.42 34.94
C GLU A 324 -49.18 76.30 35.12
N PHE A 325 -49.54 75.02 35.03
CA PHE A 325 -49.71 74.18 33.82
C PHE A 325 -48.42 73.57 33.26
N ARG A 326 -48.61 72.34 32.73
CA ARG A 326 -47.76 71.54 31.81
C ARG A 326 -46.64 70.68 32.38
N ASN A 327 -46.34 69.51 31.83
CA ASN A 327 -47.04 68.44 31.09
C ASN A 327 -45.96 67.34 30.95
N ASP A 328 -46.39 66.09 30.81
CA ASP A 328 -45.90 65.02 29.90
C ASP A 328 -44.41 65.04 29.47
N THR A 329 -43.70 63.92 29.36
CA THR A 329 -43.94 62.92 28.30
C THR A 329 -43.12 61.64 28.55
N VAL A 330 -43.73 60.53 28.15
CA VAL A 330 -43.26 59.14 28.05
C VAL A 330 -42.36 58.94 26.81
N GLU A 331 -41.77 57.73 26.70
CA GLU A 331 -41.02 57.12 25.57
C GLU A 331 -39.49 57.23 25.70
N LYS A 332 -38.72 56.19 26.06
CA LYS A 332 -38.65 54.79 25.57
C LYS A 332 -38.35 54.72 24.07
N ALA A 333 -37.10 55.05 23.72
CA ALA A 333 -36.52 54.71 22.42
C ALA A 333 -35.68 53.44 22.54
N GLU A 334 -36.17 52.39 21.89
CA GLU A 334 -35.42 51.20 21.50
C GLU A 334 -34.40 51.62 20.42
N ASP A 335 -33.13 51.28 20.62
CA ASP A 335 -32.11 51.48 19.58
C ASP A 335 -31.74 50.12 18.97
N ALA A 336 -32.30 49.91 17.78
CA ALA A 336 -32.06 48.76 16.92
C ALA A 336 -31.01 49.15 15.87
N HIS A 337 -29.77 48.73 16.07
CA HIS A 337 -28.77 48.73 15.01
C HIS A 337 -28.83 47.42 14.22
N TYR A 338 -29.54 47.50 13.09
CA TYR A 338 -29.31 46.69 11.91
C TYR A 338 -27.88 46.92 11.37
N SER A 339 -27.18 45.85 11.04
CA SER A 339 -26.19 45.87 9.97
C SER A 339 -26.30 44.60 9.15
N LEU A 340 -26.75 44.82 7.90
CA LEU A 340 -26.74 43.90 6.79
C LEU A 340 -25.31 43.52 6.38
N GLY A 341 -25.15 42.29 5.91
CA GLY A 341 -24.33 41.98 4.74
C GLY A 341 -23.12 41.09 4.99
N VAL A 342 -23.16 39.85 4.51
CA VAL A 342 -22.46 39.41 3.29
C VAL A 342 -22.69 37.89 3.08
N ALA A 343 -22.96 37.55 1.82
CA ALA A 343 -23.26 36.23 1.30
C ALA A 343 -22.01 35.35 1.13
N GLY A 344 -22.23 34.03 1.05
CA GLY A 344 -21.39 33.12 0.25
C GLY A 344 -21.11 31.76 0.89
N SER A 345 -21.71 30.71 0.30
CA SER A 345 -21.05 29.44 -0.12
C SER A 345 -20.14 28.72 0.89
N THR A 346 -20.33 27.47 1.31
CA THR A 346 -20.55 26.26 0.50
C THR A 346 -21.06 25.12 1.38
N GLN A 347 -22.07 24.44 0.86
CA GLN A 347 -22.58 23.12 1.25
C GLN A 347 -21.66 22.02 0.69
N PRO A 348 -21.43 20.91 1.42
CA PRO A 348 -21.20 19.63 0.78
C PRO A 348 -22.47 18.78 0.91
N GLN A 349 -23.15 18.60 -0.21
CA GLN A 349 -24.02 17.45 -0.45
C GLN A 349 -23.11 16.24 -0.63
N ASN A 350 -23.09 15.33 0.34
CA ASN A 350 -22.73 13.95 0.04
C ASN A 350 -24.01 13.13 0.02
N LYS A 351 -24.37 12.78 -1.21
CA LYS A 351 -25.45 11.91 -1.62
C LYS A 351 -25.38 10.58 -0.87
N GLY A 352 -26.54 10.17 -0.36
CA GLY A 352 -26.86 8.76 -0.22
C GLY A 352 -27.20 8.17 -1.58
N ASP A 353 -26.88 6.89 -1.74
CA ASP A 353 -27.45 5.88 -2.64
C ASP A 353 -26.63 4.60 -2.40
N LYS A 354 -27.13 3.38 -2.15
CA LYS A 354 -28.47 2.77 -2.12
C LYS A 354 -28.35 1.47 -1.32
N ASP A 355 -29.37 1.17 -0.54
CA ASP A 355 -29.70 -0.21 -0.18
C ASP A 355 -30.16 -0.97 -1.43
N ALA A 356 -29.54 -2.12 -1.68
CA ALA A 356 -30.11 -3.17 -2.51
C ALA A 356 -29.93 -4.50 -1.77
N GLN A 357 -31.01 -4.98 -1.18
CA GLN A 357 -31.14 -6.36 -0.71
C GLN A 357 -31.23 -7.32 -1.91
N GLY A 358 -30.56 -8.47 -1.77
CA GLY A 358 -31.07 -9.74 -2.28
C GLY A 358 -30.52 -10.24 -3.61
N ALA A 359 -29.57 -11.19 -3.56
CA ALA A 359 -29.69 -12.53 -4.16
C ALA A 359 -28.33 -13.27 -4.17
N SER A 360 -28.24 -14.33 -3.36
CA SER A 360 -27.47 -15.56 -3.68
C SER A 360 -28.19 -16.26 -4.86
N PRO A 361 -27.57 -17.10 -5.75
CA PRO A 361 -26.45 -18.00 -5.46
C PRO A 361 -25.40 -18.24 -6.58
N GLY A 362 -24.22 -18.72 -6.17
CA GLY A 362 -23.51 -19.79 -6.88
C GLY A 362 -22.89 -19.50 -8.24
N GLU A 363 -21.74 -18.83 -8.26
CA GLU A 363 -20.79 -18.93 -9.37
C GLU A 363 -19.47 -19.58 -8.93
N LYS A 364 -19.42 -20.86 -9.30
CA LYS A 364 -18.27 -21.70 -9.60
C LYS A 364 -16.96 -20.92 -9.69
N CYS A 365 -16.13 -21.09 -8.66
CA CYS A 365 -14.69 -20.91 -8.77
C CYS A 365 -14.16 -21.92 -9.81
N CYS A 366 -14.01 -21.47 -11.05
CA CYS A 366 -13.20 -22.17 -12.04
C CYS A 366 -11.74 -22.08 -11.60
N ILE A 367 -11.27 -23.09 -10.88
CA ILE A 367 -9.85 -23.39 -10.80
C ILE A 367 -9.37 -23.64 -12.24
N VAL A 368 -8.64 -22.65 -12.75
CA VAL A 368 -7.87 -22.74 -13.99
C VAL A 368 -6.84 -23.83 -13.80
N TYR A 369 -7.12 -25.04 -14.29
CA TYR A 369 -6.09 -26.03 -14.55
C TYR A 369 -5.22 -25.48 -15.68
N THR A 370 -4.03 -24.97 -15.33
CA THR A 370 -2.95 -24.81 -16.30
C THR A 370 -2.55 -26.20 -16.78
N ARG A 371 -3.11 -26.59 -17.94
CA ARG A 371 -2.67 -27.75 -18.71
C ARG A 371 -1.18 -27.60 -18.97
N ARG A 372 -0.36 -28.44 -18.34
CA ARG A 372 1.00 -28.71 -18.81
C ARG A 372 0.90 -29.16 -20.27
N LEU A 373 1.38 -28.33 -21.18
CA LEU A 373 1.75 -28.71 -22.53
C LEU A 373 2.74 -29.88 -22.42
N LYS A 374 2.28 -31.08 -22.79
CA LYS A 374 3.18 -32.16 -23.22
C LYS A 374 3.91 -31.61 -24.44
N LYS A 375 5.18 -31.23 -24.26
CA LYS A 375 6.11 -31.10 -25.39
C LYS A 375 6.29 -32.49 -25.97
N THR A 376 5.60 -32.74 -27.08
CA THR A 376 5.98 -33.77 -28.02
C THR A 376 7.35 -33.38 -28.55
N ILE A 377 8.37 -34.15 -28.20
CA ILE A 377 9.69 -34.05 -28.83
C ILE A 377 9.51 -34.74 -30.19
N GLU A 378 9.25 -33.95 -31.23
CA GLU A 378 9.52 -34.37 -32.60
C GLU A 378 11.04 -34.46 -32.74
N VAL A 379 11.56 -35.69 -32.65
CA VAL A 379 12.89 -36.01 -33.14
C VAL A 379 12.79 -36.04 -34.67
N THR A 380 12.90 -34.86 -35.28
CA THR A 380 13.21 -34.75 -36.71
C THR A 380 14.68 -35.07 -36.87
N GLY A 381 14.97 -36.19 -37.52
CA GLY A 381 16.29 -36.51 -38.01
C GLY A 381 16.71 -35.45 -39.02
N SER A 382 17.79 -34.73 -38.72
CA SER A 382 18.54 -33.97 -39.71
C SER A 382 19.77 -34.78 -40.07
N SER A 383 19.73 -35.25 -41.31
CA SER A 383 20.86 -35.77 -42.06
C SER A 383 21.99 -34.75 -42.17
N GLU A 384 23.20 -35.30 -42.16
CA GLU A 384 24.30 -34.97 -43.09
C GLU A 384 24.84 -33.53 -43.18
N SER A 385 26.09 -33.44 -42.73
CA SER A 385 27.26 -33.10 -43.55
C SER A 385 27.92 -31.74 -43.35
N LYS A 386 29.26 -31.86 -43.35
CA LYS A 386 30.30 -30.89 -43.72
C LYS A 386 30.81 -29.93 -42.66
N LEU A 387 32.15 -29.86 -42.70
CA LEU A 387 33.06 -28.84 -42.17
C LEU A 387 33.48 -29.01 -40.70
N PHE A 388 34.60 -29.69 -40.48
CA PHE A 388 35.84 -28.99 -40.11
C PHE A 388 37.04 -29.95 -40.25
N SER A 389 37.69 -29.90 -41.41
CA SER A 389 39.09 -30.26 -41.54
C SER A 389 39.94 -29.03 -41.19
N SER A 390 41.13 -29.29 -40.65
CA SER A 390 42.25 -28.36 -40.51
C SER A 390 42.23 -27.45 -39.28
N ILE A 391 43.07 -27.76 -38.31
CA ILE A 391 44.37 -27.08 -38.13
C ILE A 391 45.28 -27.95 -37.25
N GLN A 392 46.25 -28.59 -37.90
CA GLN A 392 47.58 -28.85 -37.35
C GLN A 392 48.45 -27.64 -37.68
N LYS A 393 49.13 -27.05 -36.68
CA LYS A 393 50.49 -26.49 -36.73
C LYS A 393 50.82 -25.77 -35.41
N ALA A 394 51.48 -26.50 -34.51
CA ALA A 394 52.61 -26.09 -33.67
C ALA A 394 53.10 -27.33 -32.92
#